data_AF-A0A7V4MQP0-F1
#
_entry.id   AF-A0A7V4MQP0-F1
#
_cell.length_a   1.000
_cell.length_b   1.000
_cell.length_c   1.000
_cell.angle_alpha   90.00
_cell.angle_beta   90.00
_cell.angle_gamma   90.00
#
_symmetry.space_group_name_H-M   'P 1'
#
loop_
_entity.id
_entity.type
_entity.pdbx_description
1 polymer ?
#
loop_
_entity_poly.entity_id
_entity_poly.type
_entity_poly.pdbx_seq_one_letter_code
_entity_poly.pdbx_strand_id
1 'polypeptide(L)' 'NVATGQYTDLIKDGVVDPAKVTRTALQNAASIAGLLLTTECMVTEIPEPPAPPAAPHGPHGGGMGGMDY' A
#
# COMPACT_ATOMS: atom_id res chain seq x y z
N ASN A 1 23.79 16.27 -12.95
CA ASN A 1 23.36 14.94 -13.39
C ASN A 1 23.54 13.93 -12.25
N VAL A 2 22.47 13.24 -11.81
CA VAL A 2 22.51 12.32 -10.65
C VAL A 2 23.36 11.06 -10.90
N ALA A 3 23.44 10.58 -12.14
CA ALA A 3 24.22 9.38 -12.48
C ALA A 3 25.73 9.62 -12.38
N THR A 4 26.17 10.87 -12.56
CA THR A 4 27.60 11.26 -12.50
C THR A 4 27.95 12.07 -11.26
N GLY A 5 26.95 12.56 -10.52
CA GLY A 5 27.14 13.44 -9.35
C GLY A 5 27.68 14.83 -9.68
N GLN A 6 27.82 15.18 -10.96
CA GLN A 6 28.37 16.47 -11.39
C GLN A 6 27.27 17.51 -11.60
N TYR A 7 27.56 18.78 -11.33
CA TYR A 7 26.69 19.89 -11.70
C TYR A 7 26.82 20.18 -13.20
N THR A 8 25.70 20.10 -13.92
CA THR A 8 25.65 20.20 -15.38
C THR A 8 24.34 20.84 -15.82
N ASP A 9 24.26 21.25 -17.08
CA ASP A 9 23.01 21.65 -17.74
C ASP A 9 22.22 20.39 -18.11
N LEU A 10 21.15 20.12 -17.37
CA LEU A 10 20.38 18.88 -17.50
C LEU A 10 19.63 18.78 -18.83
N ILE A 11 19.29 19.91 -19.47
CA ILE A 11 18.64 19.88 -20.79
C ILE A 11 19.65 19.45 -21.85
N LYS A 12 20.88 19.99 -21.80
CA LYS A 12 21.95 19.58 -22.72
C LYS A 12 22.38 18.14 -22.51
N ASP A 13 22.36 17.66 -21.27
CA ASP A 13 22.64 16.25 -20.94
C ASP A 13 21.48 15.30 -21.28
N GLY A 14 20.34 15.81 -21.76
CA GLY A 14 19.16 15.00 -22.11
C GLY A 14 18.41 14.42 -20.90
N VAL A 15 18.71 14.90 -19.69
CA VAL A 15 18.03 14.50 -18.45
C VAL A 15 16.79 15.38 -18.28
N VAL A 16 15.70 14.98 -18.93
CA VAL A 16 14.44 15.74 -18.97
C VAL A 16 13.26 14.86 -18.59
N ASP A 17 12.36 15.41 -17.78
CA ASP A 17 11.08 14.79 -17.44
C ASP A 17 9.94 15.48 -18.19
N PRO A 18 8.93 14.74 -18.66
CA PRO A 18 7.73 15.35 -19.22
C PRO A 18 7.03 16.21 -18.17
N ALA A 19 6.69 17.46 -18.50
CA ALA A 19 6.07 18.40 -17.56
C ALA A 19 4.80 17.84 -16.88
N LYS A 20 4.03 17.00 -17.59
CA LYS A 20 2.86 16.32 -17.04
C LYS A 20 3.23 15.38 -15.88
N VAL A 21 4.35 14.67 -15.97
CA VAL A 21 4.78 13.71 -14.94
C VAL A 21 5.11 14.44 -13.65
N THR A 22 6.00 15.44 -13.68
CA THR A 22 6.39 16.19 -12.48
C THR A 22 5.19 16.90 -11.84
N ARG A 23 4.33 17.51 -12.66
CA ARG A 23 3.11 18.19 -12.17
C ARG A 23 2.16 17.20 -11.49
N THR A 24 1.84 16.09 -12.14
CA THR A 24 0.89 15.11 -11.60
C THR A 24 1.45 14.41 -10.36
N ALA A 25 2.75 14.11 -10.33
CA ALA A 25 3.40 13.54 -9.15
C ALA A 25 3.26 14.45 -7.93
N LEU A 26 3.56 15.75 -8.09
CA LEU A 26 3.42 16.74 -7.01
C LEU A 26 1.95 16.89 -6.56
N GLN A 27 1.02 17.00 -7.51
CA GLN A 27 -0.41 17.16 -7.20
C GLN A 27 -0.96 15.96 -6.42
N ASN A 28 -0.62 14.74 -6.83
CA ASN A 28 -1.07 13.53 -6.15
C ASN A 28 -0.46 13.43 -4.74
N ALA A 29 0.84 13.73 -4.60
CA ALA A 29 1.51 13.72 -3.30
C ALA A 29 0.88 14.75 -2.34
N ALA A 30 0.68 15.98 -2.82
CA ALA A 30 0.05 17.03 -2.02
C ALA A 30 -1.39 16.67 -1.64
N SER A 31 -2.15 16.00 -2.53
CA SER A 31 -3.51 15.56 -2.22
C SER A 31 -3.56 14.55 -1.08
N ILE A 32 -2.71 13.52 -1.12
CA ILE A 32 -2.67 12.50 -0.06
C ILE A 32 -2.13 13.09 1.24
N ALA A 33 -1.08 13.91 1.16
CA ALA A 33 -0.56 14.61 2.34
C ALA A 33 -1.63 15.50 2.99
N GLY A 34 -2.39 16.25 2.19
CA GLY A 34 -3.49 17.07 2.67
C GLY A 34 -4.57 16.26 3.38
N LEU A 35 -5.00 15.14 2.78
CA LEU A 35 -5.95 14.22 3.40
C LEU A 35 -5.45 13.72 4.76
N LEU A 36 -4.21 13.23 4.82
CA LEU A 36 -3.62 12.68 6.04
C LEU A 36 -3.47 13.73 7.15
N LEU A 37 -3.05 14.96 6.81
CA LEU A 37 -2.86 16.04 7.78
C LEU A 37 -4.16 16.47 8.45
N THR A 38 -5.30 16.35 7.77
CA THR A 38 -6.62 16.70 8.33
C THR A 38 -7.37 15.51 8.93
N THR A 39 -6.77 14.31 8.92
CA THR A 39 -7.38 13.11 9.48
C THR A 39 -7.04 13.00 10.96
N GLU A 40 -7.99 13.33 11.83
CA GLU A 40 -7.80 13.29 13.29
C GLU A 40 -7.81 11.88 13.89
N CYS A 41 -8.48 10.91 13.25
CA CYS A 41 -8.48 9.52 13.70
C CYS A 41 -8.67 8.54 12.54
N MET A 42 -8.17 7.31 12.73
CA MET A 42 -8.35 6.18 11.83
C MET A 42 -8.86 5.00 12.64
N VAL A 43 -10.01 4.46 12.26
CA VAL A 43 -10.61 3.27 12.89
C VAL A 43 -10.23 2.06 12.05
N THR A 44 -9.75 1.01 12.71
CA THR A 44 -9.36 -0.26 12.07
C THR A 44 -10.10 -1.42 12.71
N GLU A 45 -10.36 -2.46 11.93
CA GLU A 45 -10.87 -3.72 12.46
C GLU A 45 -9.83 -4.39 13.38
N ILE A 46 -10.32 -5.14 14.37
CA ILE A 46 -9.45 -5.94 15.25
C ILE A 46 -8.87 -7.09 14.42
N PRO A 47 -7.55 -7.34 14.46
CA PRO A 47 -6.95 -8.47 13.76
C PRO A 47 -7.60 -9.78 14.20
N GLU A 48 -8.11 -10.55 13.24
CA GLU A 48 -8.62 -11.89 13.53
C GLU A 48 -7.47 -12.79 13.99
N PRO A 49 -7.68 -13.64 15.02
CA PRO A 49 -6.71 -14.67 15.34
C PRO A 49 -6.53 -15.59 14.13
N PRO A 50 -5.31 -16.11 13.89
CA PRO A 50 -5.07 -17.04 12.79
C PRO A 50 -6.05 -18.21 12.91
N ALA A 51 -6.71 -18.53 11.80
CA ALA A 51 -7.62 -19.67 11.75
C ALA A 51 -6.90 -20.90 12.31
N PRO A 52 -7.55 -21.68 13.22
CA PRO A 52 -6.94 -22.89 13.75
C PRO A 52 -6.52 -23.78 12.56
N PRO A 53 -5.34 -24.42 12.64
CA PRO A 53 -4.86 -25.27 11.56
C PRO A 53 -5.95 -26.29 11.23
N ALA A 54 -6.30 -26.39 9.95
CA ALA A 54 -7.30 -27.33 9.48
C ALA A 54 -6.96 -28.71 10.04
N ALA A 55 -7.86 -29.26 10.85
CA ALA A 55 -7.65 -30.56 11.45
C ALA A 55 -7.40 -31.57 10.32
N PRO A 56 -6.38 -32.44 10.45
CA PRO A 56 -6.16 -33.49 9.47
C PRO A 56 -7.46 -34.27 9.34
N HIS A 57 -7.95 -34.39 8.10
CA HIS A 57 -9.14 -35.17 7.78
C HIS A 57 -8.82 -36.64 8.08
N GLY A 58 -9.06 -37.02 9.34
CA GLY A 58 -9.00 -38.39 9.78
C GLY A 58 -10.15 -39.15 9.13
N PRO A 59 -9.90 -40.34 8.55
CA PRO A 59 -10.97 -41.18 8.08
C PRO A 59 -11.77 -41.64 9.31
N HIS A 60 -13.09 -41.39 9.30
CA HIS A 60 -14.14 -41.90 10.19
C HIS A 60 -14.66 -40.95 11.27
N GLY A 61 -15.99 -40.76 11.26
CA GLY A 61 -16.77 -40.54 12.47
C GLY A 61 -17.74 -39.36 12.37
N GLY A 62 -19.00 -39.64 12.05
CA GLY A 62 -20.05 -38.64 11.99
C GLY A 62 -20.36 -37.97 13.33
N GLY A 63 -21.06 -36.83 13.24
CA GLY A 63 -21.59 -36.13 14.40
C GLY A 63 -22.05 -34.73 14.01
N MET A 64 -23.36 -34.56 13.85
CA MET A 64 -24.03 -33.28 13.67
C MET A 64 -23.70 -32.30 14.81
N GLY A 65 -23.60 -31.01 14.49
CA GLY A 65 -24.07 -29.96 15.39
C GLY A 65 -23.10 -28.81 15.61
N GLY A 66 -23.43 -27.64 15.06
CA GLY A 66 -22.80 -26.38 15.41
C GLY A 66 -22.98 -25.34 14.30
N MET A 67 -24.20 -24.81 14.18
CA MET A 67 -24.50 -23.61 13.39
C MET A 67 -24.24 -22.42 14.30
N ASP A 68 -23.11 -21.74 14.12
CA ASP A 68 -22.80 -20.47 14.77
C ASP A 68 -23.13 -19.30 13.84
N TYR A 69 -24.04 -18.45 14.35
CA TYR A 69 -24.28 -17.09 13.90
C TYR A 69 -23.07 -16.20 14.18
#